data_AF-A0A955J6L3-F1
#
_entry.id   AF-A0A955J6L3-F1
#
_cell.length_a   1.000
_cell.length_b   1.000
_cell.length_c   1.000
_cell.angle_alpha   90.00
_cell.angle_beta   90.00
_cell.angle_gamma   90.00
#
_symmetry.space_group_name_H-M   'P 1'
#
loop_
_entity.id
_entity.type
_entity.pdbx_description
1 polymer ?
#
loop_
_entity_poly.entity_id
_entity_poly.type
_entity_poly.pdbx_seq_one_letter_code
_entity_poly.pdbx_strand_id
1 'polypeptide(L)'
;MPPGTAWPTWNDKPLSLVALLDLAELAGMDTGLDLPTVGLLNVFFEADEQMAWGFDPAHANGSRLILADPSNAVSVEPPPGAVHFASFPVAGRRCDSIPSLDEDRLPNQAIDSTQEYTWEFQEALDEAGPHHQVGGWPHYVQGAFWLECQLVSNGFYLGDGTYPLGAAELGEQRILSQEWELLLQLDCDFVAGQEWGDMGRLYFVMRRSDVAEGRFDRAWMVLQCS
;
A
#
# COMPACT_ATOMS: atom_id res chain seq x y z
N MET A 1 -11.01 -14.14 -8.05
CA MET A 1 -11.10 -13.07 -9.08
C MET A 1 -12.46 -13.09 -9.78
N PRO A 2 -12.90 -12.00 -10.44
CA PRO A 2 -14.11 -12.03 -11.26
C PRO A 2 -13.99 -13.07 -12.39
N PRO A 3 -15.07 -13.76 -12.78
CA PRO A 3 -15.03 -14.75 -13.86
C PRO A 3 -14.52 -14.17 -15.18
N GLY A 4 -13.58 -14.86 -15.82
CA GLY A 4 -13.03 -14.46 -17.13
C GLY A 4 -12.01 -13.33 -17.09
N THR A 5 -11.69 -12.77 -15.92
CA THR A 5 -10.61 -11.80 -15.76
C THR A 5 -9.26 -12.46 -16.05
N ALA A 6 -8.47 -11.85 -16.94
CA ALA A 6 -7.11 -12.28 -17.20
C ALA A 6 -6.22 -12.05 -15.97
N TRP A 7 -5.27 -12.96 -15.74
CA TRP A 7 -4.27 -12.76 -14.70
C TRP A 7 -3.44 -11.51 -14.99
N PRO A 8 -3.21 -10.61 -14.01
CA PRO A 8 -2.50 -9.37 -14.26
C PRO A 8 -1.02 -9.62 -14.57
N THR A 9 -0.47 -8.85 -15.49
CA THR A 9 0.92 -8.96 -15.95
C THR A 9 1.59 -7.59 -16.03
N TRP A 10 2.91 -7.55 -15.85
CA TRP A 10 3.76 -6.40 -16.10
C TRP A 10 5.06 -6.85 -16.78
N ASN A 11 5.50 -6.13 -17.82
CA ASN A 11 6.66 -6.51 -18.64
C ASN A 11 6.64 -7.99 -19.09
N ASP A 12 5.48 -8.45 -19.57
CA ASP A 12 5.22 -9.83 -20.01
C ASP A 12 5.38 -10.92 -18.93
N LYS A 13 5.56 -10.53 -17.66
CA LYS A 13 5.59 -11.43 -16.50
C LYS A 13 4.28 -11.36 -15.70
N PRO A 14 3.78 -12.49 -15.16
CA PRO A 14 2.63 -12.47 -14.27
C PRO A 14 2.96 -11.84 -12.93
N LEU A 15 2.02 -11.06 -12.38
CA LEU A 15 2.13 -10.58 -10.99
C LEU A 15 1.80 -11.69 -9.99
N SER A 16 2.29 -11.57 -8.77
CA SER A 16 2.05 -12.52 -7.68
C SER A 16 0.91 -12.03 -6.80
N LEU A 17 0.01 -12.93 -6.36
CA LEU A 17 -1.00 -12.59 -5.36
C LEU A 17 -0.33 -12.47 -3.99
N VAL A 18 -0.32 -11.26 -3.40
CA VAL A 18 0.34 -10.98 -2.12
C VAL A 18 -0.62 -10.85 -0.95
N ALA A 19 -1.89 -10.50 -1.22
CA ALA A 19 -2.94 -10.48 -0.22
C ALA A 19 -4.33 -10.66 -0.87
N LEU A 20 -5.27 -11.16 -0.07
CA LEU A 20 -6.69 -11.22 -0.39
C LEU A 20 -7.47 -10.68 0.81
N LEU A 21 -8.17 -9.57 0.65
CA LEU A 21 -8.97 -8.96 1.71
C LEU A 21 -10.46 -9.23 1.49
N ASP A 22 -11.15 -9.67 2.55
CA ASP A 22 -12.61 -9.72 2.57
C ASP A 22 -13.19 -8.40 3.10
N LEU A 23 -13.84 -7.67 2.19
CA LEU A 23 -14.64 -6.46 2.37
C LEU A 23 -15.49 -6.48 3.64
N ALA A 24 -16.20 -7.59 3.78
CA ALA A 24 -17.23 -7.75 4.81
C ALA A 24 -16.63 -7.91 6.20
N GLU A 25 -15.45 -8.53 6.30
CA GLU A 25 -14.76 -8.67 7.59
C GLU A 25 -14.21 -7.33 8.09
N LEU A 26 -13.88 -6.40 7.18
CA LEU A 26 -13.35 -5.08 7.51
C LEU A 26 -14.43 -4.03 7.83
N ALA A 27 -15.66 -4.21 7.36
CA ALA A 27 -16.75 -3.23 7.48
C ALA A 27 -17.09 -2.80 8.92
N GLY A 28 -16.67 -3.56 9.94
CA GLY A 28 -16.84 -3.25 11.35
C GLY A 28 -15.58 -2.80 12.11
N MET A 29 -14.43 -2.69 11.44
CA MET A 29 -13.13 -2.48 12.09
C MET A 29 -12.72 -1.01 12.21
N ASP A 30 -13.50 -0.06 11.68
CA ASP A 30 -13.18 1.37 11.69
C ASP A 30 -11.79 1.65 11.10
N THR A 31 -11.59 1.22 9.86
CA THR A 31 -10.30 1.32 9.14
C THR A 31 -9.91 2.77 8.82
N GLY A 32 -10.81 3.74 9.03
CA GLY A 32 -10.64 5.13 8.59
C GLY A 32 -10.83 5.31 7.07
N LEU A 33 -11.23 4.27 6.34
CA LEU A 33 -11.43 4.27 4.89
C LEU A 33 -12.92 4.10 4.55
N ASP A 34 -13.40 4.78 3.52
CA ASP A 34 -14.75 4.59 2.96
C ASP A 34 -14.79 3.37 2.02
N LEU A 35 -14.50 2.18 2.56
CA LEU A 35 -14.43 0.94 1.79
C LEU A 35 -15.83 0.43 1.42
N PRO A 36 -15.99 -0.20 0.24
CA PRO A 36 -17.16 -1.02 -0.03
C PRO A 36 -17.36 -2.09 1.06
N THR A 37 -18.59 -2.27 1.53
CA THR A 37 -18.88 -3.19 2.64
C THR A 37 -18.88 -4.66 2.26
N VAL A 38 -18.77 -4.98 0.97
CA VAL A 38 -18.74 -6.35 0.43
C VAL A 38 -17.77 -6.38 -0.75
N GLY A 39 -16.95 -7.43 -0.83
CA GLY A 39 -16.02 -7.61 -1.93
C GLY A 39 -14.83 -8.48 -1.54
N LEU A 40 -14.24 -9.19 -2.50
CA LEU A 40 -12.93 -9.82 -2.34
C LEU A 40 -11.90 -8.99 -3.09
N LEU A 41 -11.06 -8.25 -2.36
CA LEU A 41 -10.02 -7.42 -2.96
C LEU A 41 -8.73 -8.24 -3.10
N ASN A 42 -8.42 -8.59 -4.35
CA ASN A 42 -7.24 -9.37 -4.70
C ASN A 42 -6.09 -8.39 -4.98
N VAL A 43 -5.00 -8.48 -4.23
CA VAL A 43 -3.85 -7.57 -4.31
C VAL A 43 -2.68 -8.31 -4.96
N PHE A 44 -2.21 -7.78 -6.08
CA PHE A 44 -1.12 -8.34 -6.87
C PHE A 44 0.07 -7.38 -6.91
N PHE A 45 1.28 -7.94 -6.92
CA PHE A 45 2.54 -7.21 -7.01
C PHE A 45 3.58 -8.00 -7.81
N GLU A 46 4.50 -7.31 -8.48
CA GLU A 46 5.65 -7.92 -9.15
C GLU A 46 6.67 -8.35 -8.10
N ALA A 47 6.50 -9.57 -7.58
CA ALA A 47 7.27 -10.09 -6.46
C ALA A 47 8.49 -10.94 -6.85
N ASP A 48 8.74 -11.13 -8.16
CA ASP A 48 9.86 -11.95 -8.66
C ASP A 48 11.18 -11.17 -8.58
N GLU A 49 11.24 -10.02 -9.27
CA GLU A 49 12.42 -9.14 -9.28
C GLU A 49 12.25 -7.90 -8.38
N GLN A 50 11.02 -7.55 -8.00
CA GLN A 50 10.69 -6.39 -7.17
C GLN A 50 11.20 -5.08 -7.77
N MET A 51 11.02 -4.92 -9.08
CA MET A 51 11.52 -3.74 -9.82
C MET A 51 10.56 -2.56 -9.78
N ALA A 52 9.32 -2.77 -9.33
CA ALA A 52 8.37 -1.68 -9.12
C ALA A 52 8.55 -1.10 -7.71
N TRP A 53 9.26 0.02 -7.61
CA TRP A 53 9.51 0.71 -6.33
C TRP A 53 8.50 1.82 -6.02
N GLY A 54 7.75 2.28 -7.03
CA GLY A 54 6.77 3.36 -6.88
C GLY A 54 7.27 4.79 -7.15
N PHE A 55 8.56 5.00 -7.45
CA PHE A 55 9.12 6.33 -7.79
C PHE A 55 9.11 6.67 -9.30
N ASP A 56 8.75 5.73 -10.16
CA ASP A 56 8.71 5.89 -11.63
C ASP A 56 7.27 5.70 -12.12
N PRO A 57 6.72 6.60 -12.96
CA PRO A 57 5.41 6.40 -13.58
C PRO A 57 5.25 5.06 -14.31
N ALA A 58 6.35 4.49 -14.83
CA ALA A 58 6.37 3.17 -15.46
C ALA A 58 6.05 2.02 -14.49
N HIS A 59 6.19 2.25 -13.18
CA HIS A 59 5.86 1.28 -12.13
C HIS A 59 4.36 1.16 -11.85
N ALA A 60 3.51 2.02 -12.46
CA ALA A 60 2.05 2.01 -12.30
C ALA A 60 1.41 0.63 -12.55
N ASN A 61 2.09 -0.21 -13.34
CA ASN A 61 1.60 -1.51 -13.74
C ASN A 61 2.25 -2.68 -12.98
N GLY A 62 3.23 -2.42 -12.12
CA GLY A 62 3.89 -3.42 -11.28
C GLY A 62 3.04 -3.92 -10.11
N SER A 63 1.85 -3.34 -9.90
CA SER A 63 0.84 -3.85 -8.98
C SER A 63 -0.56 -3.76 -9.57
N ARG A 64 -1.47 -4.60 -9.08
CA ARG A 64 -2.90 -4.58 -9.47
C ARG A 64 -3.79 -4.93 -8.30
N LEU A 65 -4.84 -4.14 -8.09
CA LEU A 65 -5.90 -4.47 -7.15
C LEU A 65 -7.18 -4.76 -7.93
N ILE A 66 -7.75 -5.95 -7.72
CA ILE A 66 -8.92 -6.44 -8.44
C ILE A 66 -10.00 -6.78 -7.41
N LEU A 67 -11.06 -5.98 -7.39
CA LEU A 67 -12.25 -6.26 -6.60
C LEU A 67 -13.12 -7.31 -7.31
N ALA A 68 -13.47 -8.37 -6.60
CA ALA A 68 -14.40 -9.40 -7.06
C ALA A 68 -15.66 -9.43 -6.20
N ASP A 69 -16.81 -9.67 -6.84
CA ASP A 69 -18.05 -9.97 -6.14
C ASP A 69 -17.95 -11.39 -5.54
N PRO A 70 -18.06 -11.55 -4.20
CA PRO A 70 -17.96 -12.87 -3.57
C PRO A 70 -18.99 -13.88 -4.10
N SER A 71 -20.16 -13.43 -4.60
CA SER A 71 -21.21 -14.34 -5.07
C SER A 71 -20.88 -15.04 -6.39
N ASN A 72 -19.90 -14.52 -7.14
CA ASN A 72 -19.51 -15.08 -8.44
C ASN A 72 -18.00 -15.26 -8.61
N ALA A 73 -17.19 -14.86 -7.62
CA ALA A 73 -15.75 -14.99 -7.67
C ALA A 73 -15.32 -16.44 -7.90
N VAL A 74 -14.32 -16.62 -8.75
CA VAL A 74 -13.71 -17.92 -9.03
C VAL A 74 -12.28 -17.94 -8.52
N SER A 75 -11.86 -19.12 -8.05
CA SER A 75 -10.44 -19.41 -7.84
C SER A 75 -9.77 -19.59 -9.20
N VAL A 76 -8.59 -19.00 -9.35
CA VAL A 76 -7.78 -19.09 -10.57
C VAL A 76 -6.40 -19.54 -10.15
N GLU A 77 -5.91 -20.61 -10.76
CA GLU A 77 -4.55 -21.08 -10.54
C GLU A 77 -3.54 -20.03 -11.03
N PRO A 78 -2.55 -19.64 -10.21
CA PRO A 78 -1.52 -18.71 -10.64
C PRO A 78 -0.76 -19.27 -11.86
N PRO A 79 -0.51 -18.46 -12.89
CA PRO A 79 0.24 -18.89 -14.06
C PRO A 79 1.73 -19.13 -13.72
N PRO A 80 2.44 -19.94 -14.53
CA PRO A 80 3.88 -20.13 -14.37
C PRO A 80 4.64 -18.80 -14.35
N GLY A 81 5.57 -18.65 -13.41
CA GLY A 81 6.36 -17.42 -13.21
C GLY A 81 5.80 -16.49 -12.14
N ALA A 82 4.55 -16.67 -11.68
CA ALA A 82 4.08 -15.99 -10.48
C ALA A 82 4.76 -16.60 -9.24
N VAL A 83 5.24 -15.76 -8.33
CA VAL A 83 5.78 -16.21 -7.04
C VAL A 83 4.63 -16.68 -6.16
N HIS A 84 4.80 -17.85 -5.54
CA HIS A 84 3.83 -18.45 -4.64
C HIS A 84 4.27 -18.27 -3.19
N PHE A 85 3.44 -17.59 -2.41
CA PHE A 85 3.62 -17.44 -0.97
C PHE A 85 2.82 -18.49 -0.20
N ALA A 86 3.21 -18.75 1.04
CA ALA A 86 2.38 -19.57 1.93
C ALA A 86 1.09 -18.81 2.25
N SER A 87 -0.06 -19.45 2.01
CA SER A 87 -1.38 -18.85 2.27
C SER A 87 -1.95 -19.41 3.56
N PHE A 88 -2.30 -18.52 4.48
CA PHE A 88 -3.04 -18.85 5.69
C PHE A 88 -4.04 -17.75 6.01
N PRO A 89 -5.20 -18.09 6.61
CA PRO A 89 -6.16 -17.08 7.02
C PRO A 89 -5.58 -16.25 8.16
N VAL A 90 -5.76 -14.94 8.06
CA VAL A 90 -5.45 -13.97 9.12
C VAL A 90 -6.74 -13.28 9.53
N ALA A 91 -6.85 -12.88 10.79
CA ALA A 91 -7.98 -12.13 11.30
C ALA A 91 -7.52 -10.70 11.64
N GLY A 92 -8.25 -9.71 11.15
CA GLY A 92 -8.02 -8.32 11.52
C GLY A 92 -8.34 -8.09 13.00
N ARG A 93 -7.56 -7.22 13.63
CA ARG A 93 -7.83 -6.68 14.96
C ARG A 93 -7.77 -5.17 14.88
N ARG A 94 -8.78 -4.48 15.43
CA ARG A 94 -8.72 -3.03 15.59
C ARG A 94 -7.58 -2.66 16.52
N CYS A 95 -6.72 -1.78 16.05
CA CYS A 95 -5.60 -1.20 16.79
C CYS A 95 -5.62 0.32 16.58
N ASP A 96 -5.08 1.05 17.55
CA ASP A 96 -4.75 2.46 17.33
C ASP A 96 -3.48 2.52 16.48
N SER A 97 -3.47 3.39 15.47
CA SER A 97 -2.27 3.79 14.75
C SER A 97 -1.99 5.25 15.07
N ILE A 98 -0.72 5.61 15.17
CA ILE A 98 -0.28 6.98 15.40
C ILE A 98 0.61 7.41 14.23
N PRO A 99 0.62 8.71 13.88
CA PRO A 99 1.53 9.22 12.86
C PRO A 99 3.00 8.98 13.25
N SER A 100 3.81 8.58 12.27
CA SER A 100 5.28 8.53 12.42
C SER A 100 5.86 9.94 12.61
N LEU A 101 7.07 10.01 13.17
CA LEU A 101 7.86 11.24 13.21
C LEU A 101 8.18 11.80 11.81
N ASP A 102 8.21 10.93 10.80
CA ASP A 102 8.44 11.31 9.41
C ASP A 102 7.15 11.74 8.67
N GLU A 103 6.01 11.79 9.36
CA GLU A 103 4.74 12.23 8.77
C GLU A 103 4.75 13.73 8.45
N ASP A 104 4.80 14.07 7.17
CA ASP A 104 4.99 15.43 6.69
C ASP A 104 3.69 16.25 6.54
N ARG A 105 2.53 15.63 6.79
CA ARG A 105 1.22 16.30 6.77
C ARG A 105 0.85 16.96 8.09
N LEU A 106 1.52 16.60 9.18
CA LEU A 106 1.27 17.17 10.49
C LEU A 106 2.22 18.35 10.77
N PRO A 107 1.75 19.39 11.47
CA PRO A 107 2.63 20.49 11.86
C PRO A 107 3.70 19.99 12.84
N ASN A 108 4.97 20.36 12.62
CA ASN A 108 6.11 19.92 13.46
C ASN A 108 5.88 20.08 14.98
N GLN A 109 5.13 21.11 15.40
CA GLN A 109 4.82 21.33 16.83
C GLN A 109 4.01 20.19 17.48
N ALA A 110 3.21 19.46 16.70
CA ALA A 110 2.50 18.29 17.19
C ALA A 110 3.47 17.13 17.44
N ILE A 111 4.42 16.92 16.52
CA ILE A 111 5.41 15.83 16.53
C ILE A 111 6.45 16.02 17.65
N ASP A 112 7.00 17.23 17.79
CA ASP A 112 8.04 17.55 18.80
C ASP A 112 7.56 17.28 20.24
N SER A 113 6.27 17.46 20.52
CA SER A 113 5.72 17.31 21.87
C SER A 113 5.48 15.85 22.29
N THR A 114 5.48 14.92 21.33
CA THR A 114 5.18 13.49 21.54
C THR A 114 6.28 12.58 21.01
N GLN A 115 7.45 13.11 20.71
CA GLN A 115 8.50 12.40 20.00
C GLN A 115 8.94 11.11 20.70
N GLU A 116 9.18 11.17 22.01
CA GLU A 116 9.57 10.02 22.83
C GLU A 116 8.50 8.92 22.82
N TYR A 117 7.23 9.28 23.05
CA TYR A 117 6.12 8.33 23.00
C TYR A 117 5.92 7.70 21.62
N THR A 118 6.15 8.48 20.55
CA THR A 118 6.01 7.99 19.17
C THR A 118 7.10 6.97 18.86
N TRP A 119 8.34 7.26 19.28
CA TRP A 119 9.46 6.35 19.15
C TRP A 119 9.22 5.04 19.92
N GLU A 120 8.87 5.12 21.21
CA GLU A 120 8.59 3.94 22.04
C GLU A 120 7.48 3.07 21.45
N PHE A 121 6.44 3.69 20.88
CA PHE A 121 5.36 2.98 20.22
C PHE A 121 5.81 2.27 18.94
N GLN A 122 6.62 2.93 18.11
CA GLN A 122 7.17 2.33 16.88
C GLN A 122 8.09 1.15 17.19
N GLU A 123 8.99 1.30 18.16
CA GLU A 123 9.88 0.22 18.61
C GLU A 123 9.07 -0.98 19.13
N ALA A 124 8.03 -0.73 19.93
CA ALA A 124 7.16 -1.79 20.42
C ALA A 124 6.38 -2.51 19.30
N LEU A 125 6.03 -1.81 18.21
CA LEU A 125 5.42 -2.43 17.03
C LEU A 125 6.40 -3.34 16.29
N ASP A 126 7.63 -2.86 16.07
CA ASP A 126 8.66 -3.64 15.37
C ASP A 126 9.06 -4.91 16.16
N GLU A 127 9.09 -4.83 17.49
CA GLU A 127 9.35 -5.99 18.37
C GLU A 127 8.22 -7.02 18.39
N ALA A 128 6.98 -6.62 18.06
CA ALA A 128 5.82 -7.50 18.12
C ALA A 128 5.73 -8.51 16.96
N GLY A 129 6.54 -8.32 15.91
CA GLY A 129 6.57 -9.14 14.70
C GLY A 129 6.11 -8.37 13.45
N PRO A 130 5.83 -9.07 12.34
CA PRO A 130 5.40 -8.44 11.08
C PRO A 130 4.18 -7.54 11.27
N HIS A 131 4.29 -6.28 10.85
CA HIS A 131 3.22 -5.30 11.02
C HIS A 131 2.46 -5.03 9.71
N HIS A 132 1.49 -5.90 9.43
CA HIS A 132 0.52 -5.72 8.34
C HIS A 132 -0.67 -4.89 8.81
N GLN A 133 -1.16 -3.96 7.98
CA GLN A 133 -2.30 -3.12 8.35
C GLN A 133 -3.17 -2.68 7.17
N VAL A 134 -4.45 -2.41 7.45
CA VAL A 134 -5.41 -1.81 6.52
C VAL A 134 -5.84 -0.46 7.08
N GLY A 135 -5.69 0.61 6.30
CA GLY A 135 -5.98 1.96 6.79
C GLY A 135 -4.96 2.46 7.82
N GLY A 136 -5.35 3.50 8.54
CA GLY A 136 -4.52 4.11 9.59
C GLY A 136 -3.29 4.88 9.08
N TRP A 137 -2.37 5.14 9.98
CA TRP A 137 -1.10 5.83 9.69
C TRP A 137 -0.03 4.83 9.22
N PRO A 138 0.69 5.08 8.12
CA PRO A 138 1.76 4.20 7.67
C PRO A 138 2.90 4.11 8.68
N HIS A 139 3.47 2.91 8.82
CA HIS A 139 4.73 2.71 9.52
C HIS A 139 5.88 2.74 8.50
N TYR A 140 6.35 3.94 8.18
CA TYR A 140 7.37 4.17 7.15
C TYR A 140 8.70 3.45 7.44
N VAL A 141 9.43 3.13 6.37
CA VAL A 141 10.85 2.70 6.45
C VAL A 141 11.77 3.84 6.01
N GLN A 142 11.37 4.63 4.99
CA GLN A 142 12.19 5.69 4.40
C GLN A 142 11.52 7.08 4.45
N GLY A 143 10.45 7.23 5.24
CA GLY A 143 9.69 8.47 5.42
C GLY A 143 8.42 8.58 4.58
N ALA A 144 7.70 9.69 4.73
CA ALA A 144 6.41 9.91 4.09
C ALA A 144 6.51 10.02 2.55
N PHE A 145 5.70 9.23 1.85
CA PHE A 145 5.68 9.13 0.38
C PHE A 145 4.50 9.89 -0.28
N TRP A 146 3.72 10.68 0.47
CA TRP A 146 2.46 11.24 -0.03
C TRP A 146 2.60 12.15 -1.25
N LEU A 147 3.57 13.07 -1.20
CA LEU A 147 3.87 13.96 -2.31
C LEU A 147 4.48 13.19 -3.48
N GLU A 148 5.30 12.18 -3.22
CA GLU A 148 5.87 11.32 -4.25
C GLU A 148 4.76 10.60 -5.01
N CYS A 149 3.83 9.94 -4.32
CA CYS A 149 2.66 9.31 -4.92
C CYS A 149 1.84 10.30 -5.77
N GLN A 150 1.63 11.51 -5.26
CA GLN A 150 0.94 12.56 -6.01
C GLN A 150 1.67 12.91 -7.32
N LEU A 151 2.98 13.06 -7.30
CA LEU A 151 3.75 13.46 -8.48
C LEU A 151 3.92 12.30 -9.47
N VAL A 152 4.29 11.12 -8.98
CA VAL A 152 4.58 9.96 -9.83
C VAL A 152 3.31 9.47 -10.54
N SER A 153 2.17 9.44 -9.85
CA SER A 153 0.88 9.15 -10.48
C SER A 153 0.45 10.19 -11.53
N ASN A 154 1.03 11.39 -11.52
CA ASN A 154 0.86 12.44 -12.53
C ASN A 154 1.98 12.47 -13.59
N GLY A 155 2.83 11.44 -13.64
CA GLY A 155 3.81 11.25 -14.71
C GLY A 155 5.20 11.82 -14.45
N PHE A 156 5.51 12.22 -13.21
CA PHE A 156 6.85 12.69 -12.84
C PHE A 156 7.73 11.54 -12.34
N TYR A 157 8.91 11.36 -12.94
CA TYR A 157 9.94 10.45 -12.45
C TYR A 157 10.68 11.08 -11.27
N LEU A 158 10.81 10.35 -10.15
CA LEU A 158 11.49 10.82 -8.93
C LEU A 158 12.67 9.93 -8.50
N GLY A 159 13.05 8.93 -9.29
CA GLY A 159 14.12 7.99 -8.93
C GLY A 159 15.54 8.58 -8.88
N ASP A 160 15.71 9.87 -9.24
CA ASP A 160 16.97 10.61 -9.08
C ASP A 160 16.98 11.54 -7.84
N GLY A 161 15.90 11.54 -7.05
CA GLY A 161 15.74 12.37 -5.86
C GLY A 161 15.47 13.84 -6.15
N THR A 162 15.11 14.21 -7.40
CA THR A 162 14.82 15.60 -7.76
C THR A 162 13.33 15.83 -8.02
N TYR A 163 12.85 17.01 -7.62
CA TYR A 163 11.50 17.47 -7.91
C TYR A 163 11.49 18.33 -9.17
N PRO A 164 10.80 17.93 -10.26
CA PRO A 164 10.87 18.62 -11.55
C PRO A 164 9.95 19.86 -11.63
N LEU A 165 9.51 20.41 -10.50
CA LEU A 165 8.53 21.49 -10.41
C LEU A 165 9.07 22.71 -9.66
N GLY A 166 8.54 23.89 -10.01
CA GLY A 166 8.81 25.11 -9.24
C GLY A 166 8.12 25.09 -7.88
N ALA A 167 8.59 25.92 -6.94
CA ALA A 167 8.09 25.94 -5.56
C ALA A 167 6.56 26.16 -5.43
N ALA A 168 5.97 26.99 -6.30
CA ALA A 168 4.53 27.25 -6.30
C ALA A 168 3.74 26.00 -6.72
N GLU A 169 4.12 25.38 -7.84
CA GLU A 169 3.50 24.16 -8.34
C GLU A 169 3.67 23.00 -7.34
N LEU A 170 4.86 22.86 -6.75
CA LEU A 170 5.11 21.87 -5.71
C LEU A 170 4.21 22.10 -4.47
N GLY A 171 3.94 23.35 -4.12
CA GLY A 171 2.98 23.73 -3.09
C GLY A 171 1.55 23.27 -3.40
N GLU A 172 1.10 23.42 -4.65
CA GLU A 172 -0.20 22.92 -5.09
C GLU A 172 -0.27 21.40 -5.03
N GLN A 173 0.78 20.70 -5.48
CA GLN A 173 0.85 19.24 -5.41
C GLN A 173 0.83 18.75 -3.96
N ARG A 174 1.45 19.46 -3.02
CA ARG A 174 1.42 19.13 -1.58
C ARG A 174 0.03 19.28 -0.94
N ILE A 175 -0.81 20.18 -1.47
CA ILE A 175 -2.21 20.27 -1.05
C ILE A 175 -3.00 19.07 -1.61
N LEU A 176 -2.81 18.75 -2.90
CA LEU A 176 -3.47 17.61 -3.52
C LEU A 176 -3.02 16.26 -2.97
N SER A 177 -1.79 16.19 -2.44
CA SER A 177 -1.27 14.97 -1.84
C SER A 177 -2.02 14.60 -0.57
N GLN A 178 -2.72 15.52 0.10
CA GLN A 178 -3.52 15.25 1.31
C GLN A 178 -4.72 14.31 1.08
N GLU A 179 -5.13 14.11 -0.17
CA GLU A 179 -6.23 13.21 -0.52
C GLU A 179 -5.82 11.74 -0.55
N TRP A 180 -4.51 11.43 -0.47
CA TRP A 180 -4.04 10.04 -0.46
C TRP A 180 -4.17 9.41 0.94
N GLU A 181 -4.61 8.17 0.96
CA GLU A 181 -4.80 7.36 2.16
C GLU A 181 -4.08 6.02 1.99
N LEU A 182 -3.61 5.45 3.10
CA LEU A 182 -3.08 4.10 3.12
C LEU A 182 -4.25 3.12 3.01
N LEU A 183 -4.25 2.28 1.97
CA LEU A 183 -5.22 1.20 1.84
C LEU A 183 -4.71 -0.06 2.54
N LEU A 184 -3.50 -0.50 2.23
CA LEU A 184 -2.89 -1.72 2.74
C LEU A 184 -1.39 -1.53 2.89
N GLN A 185 -0.83 -1.97 4.00
CA GLN A 185 0.60 -2.13 4.22
C GLN A 185 0.88 -3.61 4.49
N LEU A 186 1.89 -4.15 3.81
CA LEU A 186 2.42 -5.49 4.02
C LEU A 186 3.88 -5.39 4.46
N ASP A 187 4.18 -5.94 5.63
CA ASP A 187 5.54 -6.05 6.14
C ASP A 187 6.24 -7.30 5.57
N CYS A 188 7.54 -7.41 5.77
CA CYS A 188 8.22 -8.69 5.64
C CYS A 188 7.61 -9.70 6.63
N ASP A 189 7.25 -10.87 6.12
CA ASP A 189 6.69 -11.98 6.89
C ASP A 189 7.30 -13.31 6.45
N PHE A 190 8.29 -13.76 7.21
CA PHE A 190 9.02 -14.99 6.93
C PHE A 190 8.18 -16.26 7.09
N VAL A 191 7.04 -16.20 7.79
CA VAL A 191 6.10 -17.33 7.87
C VAL A 191 5.33 -17.45 6.55
N ALA A 192 4.96 -16.33 5.95
CA ALA A 192 4.36 -16.28 4.60
C ALA A 192 5.39 -16.47 3.47
N GLY A 193 6.68 -16.29 3.77
CA GLY A 193 7.76 -16.21 2.78
C GLY A 193 7.76 -14.89 2.02
N GLN A 194 7.18 -13.84 2.60
CA GLN A 194 7.11 -12.50 2.03
C GLN A 194 8.32 -11.69 2.49
N GLU A 195 9.18 -11.32 1.55
CA GLU A 195 10.41 -10.56 1.79
C GLU A 195 10.46 -9.42 0.78
N TRP A 196 10.49 -8.18 1.25
CA TRP A 196 10.40 -6.98 0.43
C TRP A 196 11.71 -6.20 0.50
N GLY A 197 12.50 -6.18 -0.57
CA GLY A 197 13.84 -5.58 -0.54
C GLY A 197 14.68 -6.10 0.65
N ASP A 198 15.39 -5.19 1.31
CA ASP A 198 16.10 -5.48 2.57
C ASP A 198 15.24 -5.07 3.78
N MET A 199 14.48 -6.02 4.34
CA MET A 199 13.60 -5.79 5.49
C MET A 199 12.61 -4.63 5.28
N GLY A 200 11.99 -4.59 4.11
CA GLY A 200 11.10 -3.54 3.68
C GLY A 200 9.62 -3.80 3.86
N ARG A 201 8.82 -2.90 3.29
CA ARG A 201 7.37 -2.88 3.35
C ARG A 201 6.77 -2.44 2.03
N LEU A 202 5.68 -3.10 1.64
CA LEU A 202 4.83 -2.66 0.54
C LEU A 202 3.69 -1.80 1.10
N TYR A 203 3.44 -0.67 0.46
CA TYR A 203 2.31 0.21 0.75
C TYR A 203 1.46 0.36 -0.50
N PHE A 204 0.19 0.03 -0.40
CA PHE A 204 -0.82 0.32 -1.41
C PHE A 204 -1.62 1.52 -0.93
N VAL A 205 -1.61 2.58 -1.73
CA VAL A 205 -2.22 3.87 -1.37
C VAL A 205 -3.17 4.30 -2.46
N MET A 206 -4.22 5.02 -2.08
CA MET A 206 -5.27 5.46 -2.98
C MET A 206 -5.77 6.84 -2.59
N ARG A 207 -6.34 7.59 -3.54
CA ARG A 207 -7.11 8.77 -3.18
C ARG A 207 -8.39 8.36 -2.47
N ARG A 208 -8.77 9.11 -1.43
CA ARG A 208 -10.02 8.93 -0.68
C ARG A 208 -11.25 8.73 -1.57
N SER A 209 -11.38 9.55 -2.61
CA SER A 209 -12.49 9.45 -3.57
C SER A 209 -12.46 8.18 -4.41
N ASP A 210 -11.27 7.67 -4.75
CA ASP A 210 -11.14 6.41 -5.48
C ASP A 210 -11.48 5.20 -4.60
N VAL A 211 -11.18 5.27 -3.30
CA VAL A 211 -11.58 4.24 -2.31
C VAL A 211 -13.11 4.20 -2.20
N ALA A 212 -13.74 5.36 -1.98
CA ALA A 212 -15.20 5.49 -1.86
C ALA A 212 -15.95 5.01 -3.13
N GLU A 213 -15.38 5.26 -4.30
CA GLU A 213 -15.95 4.80 -5.59
C GLU A 213 -15.56 3.35 -5.95
N GLY A 214 -14.74 2.67 -5.15
CA GLY A 214 -14.27 1.31 -5.43
C GLY A 214 -13.38 1.20 -6.68
N ARG A 215 -12.70 2.27 -7.08
CA ARG A 215 -11.82 2.34 -8.27
C ARG A 215 -10.41 1.84 -7.94
N PHE A 216 -10.33 0.59 -7.49
CA PHE A 216 -9.08 -0.04 -7.03
C PHE A 216 -8.01 -0.18 -8.13
N ASP A 217 -8.37 -0.04 -9.41
CA ASP A 217 -7.43 0.05 -10.53
C ASP A 217 -6.52 1.30 -10.48
N ARG A 218 -6.85 2.28 -9.64
CA ARG A 218 -6.09 3.52 -9.44
C ARG A 218 -5.14 3.51 -8.23
N ALA A 219 -5.01 2.36 -7.57
CA ALA A 219 -4.05 2.22 -6.47
C ALA A 219 -2.61 2.45 -6.95
N TRP A 220 -1.84 3.18 -6.14
CA TRP A 220 -0.40 3.29 -6.31
C TRP A 220 0.30 2.41 -5.28
N MET A 221 1.38 1.76 -5.67
CA MET A 221 2.20 0.97 -4.77
C MET A 221 3.55 1.62 -4.57
N VAL A 222 4.01 1.61 -3.32
CA VAL A 222 5.34 2.06 -2.89
C VAL A 222 6.02 0.89 -2.20
N LEU A 223 7.29 0.66 -2.53
CA LEU A 223 8.18 -0.25 -1.81
C LEU A 223 9.26 0.60 -1.14
N GLN A 224 9.39 0.46 0.18
CA GLN A 224 10.51 1.02 0.94
C GLN A 224 11.25 -0.10 1.65
N CYS A 225 12.57 -0.02 1.74
CA CYS A 225 13.39 -0.97 2.50
C CYS A 225 14.59 -0.26 3.13
N SER A 226 15.35 -0.99 3.96
CA SER A 226 16.60 -0.48 4.57
C SER A 226 17.78 -0.51 3.61
#